data_AF-A0A4Q5Z5Z4-F1
#
_entry.id   AF-A0A4Q5Z5Z4-F1
#
_cell.length_a   1.000
_cell.length_b   1.000
_cell.length_c   1.000
_cell.angle_alpha   90.00
_cell.angle_beta   90.00
_cell.angle_gamma   90.00
#
_symmetry.space_group_name_H-M   'P 1'
#
loop_
_entity.id
_entity.type
_entity.pdbx_description
1 polymer ?
#
loop_
_entity_poly.entity_id
_entity_poly.type
_entity_poly.pdbx_seq_one_letter_code
_entity_poly.pdbx_strand_id
1 'polypeptide(L)'
;MQSAKLQTIRLLNGLLLINNERTAGYKKMISLMQSDGTLELQYLNLQLLLSNFLHQSQLFSGTLQNILLIEGGKMPYGVKVDIQLYQSVREMKALFAGLTENNIRETANRCEQILVQAYQQVLNEHWLPEQQEEIVARQFAELKTSAKLEEERVPAEPGFWNWEMGAAKATDPLMSVMLRHEPSQLT
;
A
#
# COMPACT_ATOMS: atom_id res chain seq x y z
N MET A 1 -5.24 7.92 -35.76
CA MET A 1 -5.09 6.53 -35.26
C MET A 1 -3.72 6.24 -34.65
N GLN A 2 -2.59 6.46 -35.34
CA GLN A 2 -1.26 6.19 -34.77
C GLN A 2 -0.91 7.02 -33.52
N SER A 3 -1.38 8.28 -33.43
CA SER A 3 -1.14 9.13 -32.24
C SER A 3 -1.89 8.64 -31.00
N ALA A 4 -3.17 8.28 -31.13
CA ALA A 4 -3.99 7.80 -30.02
C ALA A 4 -3.41 6.52 -29.40
N LYS A 5 -3.07 5.53 -30.25
CA LYS A 5 -2.41 4.30 -29.81
C LYS A 5 -1.10 4.55 -29.08
N LEU A 6 -0.29 5.49 -29.58
CA LEU A 6 0.94 5.88 -28.89
C LEU A 6 0.64 6.49 -27.52
N GLN A 7 -0.36 7.36 -27.39
CA GLN A 7 -0.74 7.92 -26.09
C GLN A 7 -1.22 6.83 -25.11
N THR A 8 -2.07 5.90 -25.57
CA THR A 8 -2.49 4.74 -24.77
C THR A 8 -1.27 3.99 -24.22
N ILE A 9 -0.30 3.64 -25.09
CA ILE A 9 0.93 2.93 -24.69
C ILE A 9 1.75 3.75 -23.68
N ARG A 10 1.83 5.08 -23.84
CA ARG A 10 2.57 5.95 -22.92
C ARG A 10 1.94 6.01 -21.53
N LEU A 11 0.61 6.13 -21.46
CA LEU A 11 -0.14 6.16 -20.21
C LEU A 11 -0.05 4.82 -19.47
N LEU A 12 -0.29 3.70 -20.18
CA LEU A 12 -0.22 2.36 -19.61
C LEU A 12 1.20 2.01 -19.12
N ASN A 13 2.24 2.42 -19.85
CA ASN A 13 3.62 2.28 -19.39
C ASN A 13 3.90 3.10 -18.12
N GLY A 14 3.32 4.29 -18.00
CA GLY A 14 3.41 5.09 -16.77
C GLY A 14 2.78 4.39 -15.58
N LEU A 15 1.54 3.89 -15.71
CA LEU A 15 0.90 3.13 -14.64
C LEU A 15 1.67 1.86 -14.26
N LEU A 16 2.24 1.17 -15.25
CA LEU A 16 3.07 0.00 -15.01
C LEU A 16 4.32 0.36 -14.18
N LEU A 17 5.00 1.45 -14.50
CA LEU A 17 6.17 1.91 -13.75
C LEU A 17 5.79 2.25 -12.30
N ILE A 18 4.70 2.98 -12.10
CA ILE A 18 4.23 3.37 -10.76
C ILE A 18 3.89 2.13 -9.91
N ASN A 19 3.21 1.12 -10.47
CA ASN A 19 2.94 -0.14 -9.77
C ASN A 19 4.22 -0.93 -9.44
N ASN A 20 5.23 -0.86 -10.30
CA ASN A 20 6.52 -1.50 -10.03
C ASN A 20 7.26 -0.80 -8.89
N GLU A 21 7.24 0.54 -8.83
CA GLU A 21 7.80 1.30 -7.70
C GLU A 21 7.04 1.01 -6.39
N ARG A 22 5.70 0.94 -6.43
CA ARG A 22 4.87 0.51 -5.28
C ARG A 22 5.29 -0.85 -4.77
N THR A 23 5.46 -1.81 -5.69
CA THR A 23 5.92 -3.17 -5.36
C THR A 23 7.28 -3.16 -4.68
N ALA A 24 8.25 -2.43 -5.24
CA ALA A 24 9.59 -2.34 -4.68
C ALA A 24 9.60 -1.69 -3.29
N GLY A 25 8.82 -0.61 -3.13
CA GLY A 25 8.65 0.09 -1.87
C GLY A 25 8.04 -0.77 -0.76
N TYR A 26 6.97 -1.51 -1.05
CA TYR A 26 6.36 -2.41 -0.07
C TYR A 26 7.23 -3.58 0.33
N LYS A 27 8.02 -4.14 -0.59
CA LYS A 27 9.06 -5.11 -0.21
C LYS A 27 10.03 -4.50 0.80
N LYS A 28 10.51 -3.27 0.54
CA LYS A 28 11.44 -2.56 1.43
C LYS A 28 10.81 -2.30 2.81
N MET A 29 9.56 -1.84 2.87
CA MET A 29 8.84 -1.61 4.13
C MET A 29 8.65 -2.90 4.94
N ILE A 30 8.24 -3.98 4.28
CA ILE A 30 8.06 -5.28 4.93
C ILE A 30 9.38 -5.79 5.50
N SER A 31 10.47 -5.73 4.73
CA SER A 31 11.80 -6.12 5.20
C SER A 31 12.28 -5.27 6.37
N LEU A 32 11.98 -3.97 6.38
CA LEU A 32 12.38 -3.07 7.45
C LEU A 32 11.72 -3.46 8.79
N MET A 33 10.43 -3.80 8.78
CA MET A 33 9.70 -4.30 9.95
C MET A 33 10.10 -5.72 10.40
N GLN A 34 11.02 -6.38 9.70
CA GLN A 34 11.51 -7.73 10.00
C GLN A 34 13.00 -7.75 10.38
N SER A 35 13.66 -6.59 10.37
CA SER A 35 15.13 -6.50 10.30
C SER A 35 15.88 -6.83 11.61
N ASP A 36 15.20 -6.82 12.75
CA ASP A 36 15.78 -7.08 14.07
C ASP A 36 15.48 -8.49 14.63
N GLY A 37 14.75 -9.33 13.87
CA GLY A 37 14.32 -10.66 14.31
C GLY A 37 13.19 -10.64 15.35
N THR A 38 12.76 -9.47 15.78
CA THR A 38 11.58 -9.26 16.62
C THR A 38 10.44 -8.82 15.73
N LEU A 39 9.54 -9.76 15.40
CA LEU A 39 8.26 -9.36 14.83
C LEU A 39 7.47 -8.66 15.94
N GLU A 40 7.60 -7.34 16.05
CA GLU A 40 6.81 -6.61 17.02
C GLU A 40 5.33 -6.82 16.66
N LEU A 41 4.55 -7.38 17.58
CA LEU A 41 3.12 -7.67 17.36
C LEU A 41 2.35 -6.42 16.86
N GLN A 42 2.86 -5.23 17.17
CA GLN A 42 2.32 -3.95 16.70
C GLN A 42 2.37 -3.76 15.17
N TYR A 43 3.29 -4.43 14.47
CA TYR A 43 3.42 -4.33 13.01
C TYR A 43 2.72 -5.43 12.22
N LEU A 44 2.22 -6.50 12.88
CA LEU A 44 1.63 -7.65 12.19
C LEU A 44 0.49 -7.24 11.23
N ASN A 45 -0.41 -6.37 11.70
CA ASN A 45 -1.53 -5.88 10.90
C ASN A 45 -1.06 -5.03 9.69
N LEU A 46 -0.01 -4.22 9.89
CA LEU A 46 0.55 -3.38 8.84
C LEU A 46 1.28 -4.23 7.80
N GLN A 47 2.07 -5.22 8.23
CA GLN A 47 2.74 -6.17 7.34
C GLN A 47 1.74 -6.92 6.46
N LEU A 48 0.63 -7.42 7.05
CA LEU A 48 -0.41 -8.09 6.30
C LEU A 48 -1.06 -7.16 5.27
N LEU A 49 -1.36 -5.92 5.67
CA LEU A 49 -1.94 -4.92 4.77
C LEU A 49 -1.00 -4.61 3.59
N LEU A 50 0.28 -4.32 3.87
CA LEU A 50 1.27 -4.04 2.84
C LEU A 50 1.52 -5.24 1.93
N SER A 51 1.42 -6.47 2.47
CA SER A 51 1.52 -7.70 1.67
C SER A 51 0.36 -7.83 0.68
N ASN A 52 -0.86 -7.49 1.12
CA ASN A 52 -2.02 -7.46 0.23
C ASN A 52 -1.88 -6.40 -0.86
N PHE A 53 -1.40 -5.21 -0.50
CA PHE A 53 -1.16 -4.14 -1.46
C PHE A 53 -0.05 -4.50 -2.46
N LEU A 54 1.02 -5.15 -2.00
CA LEU A 54 2.06 -5.68 -2.85
C LEU A 54 1.52 -6.70 -3.86
N HIS A 55 0.66 -7.63 -3.42
CA HIS A 55 0.02 -8.59 -4.31
C HIS A 55 -0.88 -7.90 -5.34
N GLN A 56 -1.70 -6.94 -4.91
CA GLN A 56 -2.54 -6.11 -5.78
C GLN A 56 -1.72 -5.41 -6.87
N SER A 57 -0.58 -4.79 -6.52
CA SER A 57 0.31 -4.17 -7.52
C SER A 57 0.86 -5.15 -8.54
N GLN A 58 1.23 -6.36 -8.12
CA GLN A 58 1.74 -7.38 -9.02
C GLN A 58 0.67 -7.82 -10.03
N LEU A 59 -0.56 -8.01 -9.56
CA LEU A 59 -1.69 -8.31 -10.43
C LEU A 59 -1.93 -7.19 -11.44
N PHE A 60 -1.95 -5.93 -10.99
CA PHE A 60 -2.15 -4.79 -11.87
C PHE A 60 -1.05 -4.65 -12.91
N SER A 61 0.22 -4.76 -12.49
CA SER A 61 1.36 -4.79 -13.40
C SER A 61 1.24 -5.90 -14.44
N GLY A 62 0.84 -7.11 -14.04
CA GLY A 62 0.63 -8.24 -14.96
C GLY A 62 -0.47 -7.96 -16.00
N THR A 63 -1.62 -7.43 -15.56
CA THR A 63 -2.71 -7.03 -16.46
C THR A 63 -2.26 -5.95 -17.45
N LEU A 64 -1.59 -4.90 -16.96
CA LEU A 64 -1.11 -3.80 -17.81
C LEU A 64 -0.05 -4.25 -18.82
N GLN A 65 0.86 -5.15 -18.42
CA GLN A 65 1.83 -5.76 -19.33
C GLN A 65 1.15 -6.53 -20.47
N ASN A 66 0.12 -7.33 -20.15
CA ASN A 66 -0.63 -8.07 -21.15
C ASN A 66 -1.33 -7.14 -22.16
N ILE A 67 -1.93 -6.03 -21.69
CA ILE A 67 -2.53 -5.03 -22.58
C ILE A 67 -1.45 -4.41 -23.48
N LEU A 68 -0.30 -4.01 -22.92
CA LEU A 68 0.79 -3.43 -23.70
C LEU A 68 1.32 -4.39 -24.78
N LEU A 69 1.42 -5.69 -24.49
CA LEU A 69 1.81 -6.71 -25.47
C LEU A 69 0.82 -6.79 -26.63
N ILE A 70 -0.50 -6.79 -26.35
CA ILE A 70 -1.55 -6.81 -27.37
C ILE A 70 -1.50 -5.53 -28.24
N GLU A 71 -1.26 -4.38 -27.61
CA GLU A 71 -1.11 -3.11 -28.30
C GLU A 71 0.20 -3.01 -29.10
N GLY A 72 1.10 -3.99 -29.03
CA GLY A 72 2.43 -3.91 -29.65
C GLY A 72 3.32 -2.83 -29.02
N GLY A 73 2.98 -2.41 -27.79
CA GLY A 73 3.82 -1.57 -26.95
C GLY A 73 5.06 -2.33 -26.50
N LYS A 74 6.18 -1.62 -26.38
CA LYS A 74 7.38 -2.15 -25.73
C LYS A 74 7.26 -1.92 -24.22
N MET A 75 7.92 -2.81 -23.47
CA MET A 75 8.17 -2.62 -22.03
C MET A 75 8.68 -1.20 -21.74
N PRO A 76 8.41 -0.64 -20.55
CA PRO A 76 8.44 0.80 -20.28
C PRO A 76 9.79 1.51 -20.50
N TYR A 77 10.86 0.76 -20.77
CA TYR A 77 12.18 1.27 -21.09
C TYR A 77 12.35 1.75 -22.54
N GLY A 78 11.39 1.48 -23.44
CA GLY A 78 11.52 1.75 -24.88
C GLY A 78 10.64 2.87 -25.46
N VAL A 79 9.65 3.37 -24.72
CA VAL A 79 8.71 4.42 -25.17
C VAL A 79 8.70 5.55 -24.14
N LYS A 80 8.72 6.81 -24.60
CA LYS A 80 8.67 7.99 -23.70
C LYS A 80 7.43 7.91 -22.81
N VAL A 81 7.61 7.69 -21.52
CA VAL A 81 6.52 7.75 -20.51
C VAL A 81 5.85 9.12 -20.54
N ASP A 82 4.61 9.20 -20.10
CA ASP A 82 4.02 10.50 -19.80
C ASP A 82 4.85 11.26 -18.75
N ILE A 83 5.02 12.57 -18.91
CA ILE A 83 5.92 13.37 -18.07
C ILE A 83 5.38 13.46 -16.64
N GLN A 84 4.06 13.59 -16.47
CA GLN A 84 3.44 13.70 -15.16
C GLN A 84 3.49 12.35 -14.44
N LEU A 85 3.21 11.25 -15.15
CA LEU A 85 3.38 9.90 -14.57
C LEU A 85 4.83 9.61 -14.20
N TYR A 86 5.79 10.07 -15.01
CA TYR A 86 7.20 9.94 -14.67
C TYR A 86 7.60 10.81 -13.46
N GLN A 87 6.94 11.95 -13.25
CA GLN A 87 7.08 12.73 -12.02
C GLN A 87 6.54 11.96 -10.82
N SER A 88 5.36 11.32 -10.90
CA SER A 88 4.83 10.47 -9.83
C SER A 88 5.77 9.32 -9.48
N VAL A 89 6.39 8.68 -10.49
CA VAL A 89 7.44 7.66 -10.28
C VAL A 89 8.62 8.23 -9.48
N ARG A 90 9.09 9.43 -9.83
CA ARG A 90 10.19 10.09 -9.09
C ARG A 90 9.81 10.41 -7.65
N GLU A 91 8.58 10.88 -7.43
CA GLU A 91 8.07 11.19 -6.10
C GLU A 91 8.02 9.93 -5.22
N MET A 92 7.51 8.82 -5.75
CA MET A 92 7.53 7.54 -5.04
C MET A 92 8.95 7.07 -4.73
N LYS A 93 9.89 7.21 -5.68
CA LYS A 93 11.30 6.89 -5.42
C LYS A 93 11.89 7.74 -4.30
N ALA A 94 11.59 9.04 -4.28
CA ALA A 94 12.06 9.93 -3.23
C ALA A 94 11.47 9.55 -1.86
N LEU A 95 10.17 9.22 -1.81
CA LEU A 95 9.52 8.71 -0.60
C LEU A 95 10.22 7.44 -0.08
N PHE A 96 10.43 6.44 -0.94
CA PHE A 96 11.07 5.19 -0.52
C PHE A 96 12.58 5.35 -0.24
N ALA A 97 13.24 6.35 -0.81
CA ALA A 97 14.63 6.67 -0.47
C ALA A 97 14.75 7.18 0.98
N GLY A 98 13.78 7.98 1.43
CA GLY A 98 13.69 8.49 2.81
C GLY A 98 13.02 7.54 3.81
N LEU A 99 12.70 6.31 3.42
CA LEU A 99 12.03 5.33 4.27
C LEU A 99 12.90 4.92 5.46
N THR A 100 12.33 5.00 6.66
CA THR A 100 12.88 4.58 7.96
C THR A 100 11.78 3.86 8.76
N GLU A 101 12.13 3.19 9.85
CA GLU A 101 11.15 2.49 10.71
C GLU A 101 10.08 3.43 11.26
N ASN A 102 10.48 4.67 11.56
CA ASN A 102 9.61 5.67 12.17
C ASN A 102 8.61 6.31 11.21
N ASN A 103 8.76 6.12 9.89
CA ASN A 103 7.90 6.78 8.88
C ASN A 103 7.23 5.79 7.91
N ILE A 104 7.18 4.48 8.23
CA ILE A 104 6.61 3.46 7.35
C ILE A 104 5.16 3.78 6.98
N ARG A 105 4.32 4.12 7.97
CA ARG A 105 2.90 4.44 7.74
C ARG A 105 2.70 5.69 6.91
N GLU A 106 3.37 6.78 7.27
CA GLU A 106 3.31 8.04 6.50
C GLU A 106 3.72 7.80 5.05
N THR A 107 4.82 7.05 4.84
CA THR A 107 5.32 6.73 3.51
C THR A 107 4.33 5.87 2.73
N ALA A 108 3.69 4.88 3.37
CA ALA A 108 2.67 4.04 2.74
C ALA A 108 1.43 4.85 2.32
N ASN A 109 0.92 5.71 3.21
CA ASN A 109 -0.21 6.58 2.92
C ASN A 109 0.08 7.49 1.71
N ARG A 110 1.22 8.21 1.74
CA ARG A 110 1.62 9.12 0.65
C ARG A 110 1.83 8.38 -0.66
N CYS A 111 2.37 7.15 -0.60
CA CYS A 111 2.47 6.27 -1.77
C CYS A 111 1.08 5.96 -2.38
N GLU A 112 0.09 5.58 -1.56
CA GLU A 112 -1.27 5.32 -2.05
C GLU A 112 -1.93 6.58 -2.64
N GLN A 113 -1.71 7.76 -2.04
CA GLN A 113 -2.22 9.02 -2.58
C GLN A 113 -1.65 9.32 -3.98
N ILE A 114 -0.33 9.21 -4.16
CA ILE A 114 0.33 9.42 -5.45
C ILE A 114 -0.21 8.45 -6.51
N LEU A 115 -0.37 7.19 -6.13
CA LEU A 115 -0.88 6.14 -7.01
C LEU A 115 -2.32 6.41 -7.45
N VAL A 116 -3.21 6.77 -6.52
CA VAL A 116 -4.61 7.15 -6.81
C VAL A 116 -4.65 8.34 -7.76
N GLN A 117 -3.84 9.37 -7.52
CA GLN A 117 -3.76 10.56 -8.38
C GLN A 117 -3.29 10.20 -9.80
N ALA A 118 -2.27 9.33 -9.93
CA ALA A 118 -1.77 8.89 -11.22
C ALA A 118 -2.82 8.14 -12.05
N TYR A 119 -3.57 7.24 -11.42
CA TYR A 119 -4.67 6.53 -12.09
C TYR A 119 -5.80 7.48 -12.50
N GLN A 120 -6.17 8.42 -11.62
CA GLN A 120 -7.17 9.43 -11.93
C GLN A 120 -6.75 10.29 -13.13
N GLN A 121 -5.48 10.70 -13.18
CA GLN A 121 -4.93 11.46 -14.30
C GLN A 121 -5.08 10.69 -15.62
N VAL A 122 -4.70 9.40 -15.65
CA VAL A 122 -4.83 8.57 -16.85
C VAL A 122 -6.26 8.46 -17.36
N LEU A 123 -7.24 8.32 -16.46
CA LEU A 123 -8.65 8.23 -16.84
C LEU A 123 -9.19 9.58 -17.37
N ASN A 124 -8.72 10.70 -16.84
CA ASN A 124 -9.14 12.04 -17.28
C ASN A 124 -8.57 12.43 -18.66
N GLU A 125 -7.53 11.74 -19.13
CA GLU A 125 -6.93 12.01 -20.43
C GLU A 125 -7.77 11.48 -21.61
N HIS A 126 -8.72 10.56 -21.37
CA HIS A 126 -9.63 10.01 -22.38
C HIS A 126 -8.95 9.47 -23.66
N TRP A 127 -7.70 9.00 -23.55
CA TRP A 127 -6.94 8.36 -24.63
C TRP A 127 -7.01 6.83 -24.61
N LEU A 128 -7.61 6.24 -23.59
CA LEU A 128 -7.75 4.79 -23.48
C LEU A 128 -8.92 4.32 -24.37
N PRO A 129 -8.77 3.26 -25.16
CA PRO A 129 -9.93 2.62 -25.76
C PRO A 129 -10.80 1.99 -24.66
N GLU A 130 -12.10 1.82 -24.96
CA GLU A 130 -13.15 1.47 -23.98
C GLU A 130 -12.78 0.29 -23.07
N GLN A 131 -12.27 -0.81 -23.65
CA GLN A 131 -11.90 -2.00 -22.87
C GLN A 131 -10.72 -1.74 -21.91
N GLN A 132 -9.72 -0.98 -22.34
CA GLN A 132 -8.57 -0.61 -21.51
C GLN A 132 -8.98 0.39 -20.42
N GLU A 133 -9.86 1.32 -20.75
CA GLU A 133 -10.43 2.27 -19.79
C GLU A 133 -11.19 1.54 -18.68
N GLU A 134 -12.03 0.56 -19.01
CA GLU A 134 -12.76 -0.25 -18.03
C GLU A 134 -11.80 -0.97 -17.06
N ILE A 135 -10.72 -1.55 -17.59
CA ILE A 135 -9.71 -2.23 -16.76
C ILE A 135 -9.01 -1.24 -15.83
N VAL A 136 -8.56 -0.10 -16.34
CA VAL A 136 -7.89 0.94 -15.53
C VAL A 136 -8.85 1.53 -14.50
N ALA A 137 -10.12 1.74 -14.83
CA ALA A 137 -11.15 2.23 -13.92
C ALA A 137 -11.43 1.24 -12.79
N ARG A 138 -11.44 -0.07 -13.07
CA ARG A 138 -11.59 -1.11 -12.04
C ARG A 138 -10.40 -1.11 -11.07
N GLN A 139 -9.18 -1.09 -11.61
CA GLN A 139 -7.97 -0.97 -10.79
C GLN A 139 -8.01 0.30 -9.93
N PHE A 140 -8.39 1.43 -10.51
CA PHE A 140 -8.54 2.69 -9.78
C PHE A 140 -9.55 2.60 -8.62
N ALA A 141 -10.71 1.96 -8.83
CA ALA A 141 -11.69 1.75 -7.76
C ALA A 141 -11.14 0.91 -6.60
N GLU A 142 -10.38 -0.15 -6.92
CA GLU A 142 -9.71 -0.97 -5.92
C GLU A 142 -8.63 -0.19 -5.16
N LEU A 143 -7.87 0.68 -5.84
CA LEU A 143 -6.86 1.54 -5.20
C LEU A 143 -7.47 2.54 -4.23
N LYS A 144 -8.60 3.16 -4.59
CA LYS A 144 -9.31 4.05 -3.65
C LYS A 144 -9.77 3.31 -2.40
N THR A 145 -10.16 2.04 -2.55
CA THR A 145 -10.53 1.19 -1.41
C THR A 145 -9.31 0.88 -0.55
N SER A 146 -8.17 0.53 -1.15
CA SER A 146 -6.89 0.32 -0.46
C SER A 146 -6.44 1.57 0.30
N ALA A 147 -6.46 2.74 -0.34
CA ALA A 147 -6.06 4.01 0.26
C ALA A 147 -6.91 4.36 1.49
N LYS A 148 -8.23 4.18 1.38
CA LYS A 148 -9.16 4.39 2.49
C LYS A 148 -8.90 3.44 3.68
N LEU A 149 -8.58 2.17 3.41
CA LEU A 149 -8.26 1.19 4.46
C LEU A 149 -6.97 1.52 5.22
N GLU A 150 -6.03 2.23 4.59
CA GLU A 150 -4.83 2.73 5.25
C GLU A 150 -5.19 3.89 6.18
N GLU A 151 -5.96 4.86 5.68
CA GLU A 151 -6.40 6.05 6.42
C GLU A 151 -7.25 5.70 7.65
N GLU A 152 -8.21 4.78 7.52
CA GLU A 152 -9.09 4.34 8.62
C GLU A 152 -8.36 3.53 9.71
N ARG A 153 -7.14 3.06 9.44
CA ARG A 153 -6.33 2.25 10.38
C ARG A 153 -5.30 3.05 11.15
N VAL A 154 -5.24 4.38 10.97
CA VAL A 154 -4.57 5.28 11.91
C VAL A 154 -5.50 5.40 13.14
N PRO A 155 -5.15 4.84 14.32
CA PRO A 155 -5.90 5.19 15.51
C PRO A 155 -5.79 6.69 15.72
N ALA A 156 -6.90 7.34 16.05
CA ALA A 156 -6.92 8.71 16.54
C ALA A 156 -6.12 8.78 17.84
N GLU A 157 -4.81 8.99 17.72
CA GLU A 157 -3.81 9.14 18.79
C GLU A 157 -3.71 8.02 19.85
N PRO A 158 -2.52 7.83 20.46
CA PRO A 158 -2.30 6.82 21.47
C PRO A 158 -2.94 7.26 22.79
N GLY A 159 -4.20 6.89 22.98
CA GLY A 159 -4.76 6.76 24.31
C GLY A 159 -3.98 5.69 25.06
N PHE A 160 -3.06 6.13 25.91
CA PHE A 160 -2.50 5.41 27.06
C PHE A 160 -3.31 4.15 27.38
N TRP A 161 -2.72 2.96 27.20
CA TRP A 161 -3.10 1.84 28.04
C TRP A 161 -2.67 2.21 29.46
N ASN A 162 -3.54 2.96 30.14
CA ASN A 162 -3.39 3.34 31.52
C ASN A 162 -3.64 2.06 32.33
N TRP A 163 -2.56 1.33 32.62
CA TRP A 163 -2.61 0.13 33.49
C TRP A 163 -3.14 0.46 34.91
N GLU A 164 -3.27 1.74 35.25
CA GLU A 164 -3.91 2.24 36.48
C GLU A 164 -5.45 2.33 36.41
N MET A 165 -6.09 2.14 35.25
CA MET A 165 -7.57 2.10 35.14
C MET A 165 -8.13 0.67 35.12
N GLY A 166 -7.32 -0.32 35.51
CA GLY A 166 -7.73 -1.72 35.74
C GLY A 166 -8.17 -2.02 37.19
N ALA A 167 -8.16 -1.05 38.10
CA ALA A 167 -8.53 -1.25 39.50
C ALA A 167 -9.99 -0.88 39.83
N ALA A 168 -10.76 -0.32 38.89
CA ALA A 168 -12.04 0.31 39.21
C ALA A 168 -13.32 -0.45 38.80
N LYS A 169 -13.23 -1.61 38.12
CA LYS A 169 -14.42 -2.44 37.83
C LYS A 169 -14.12 -3.94 37.88
N ALA A 170 -13.69 -4.43 39.03
CA ALA A 170 -13.85 -5.85 39.38
C ALA A 170 -15.22 -6.04 40.06
N THR A 171 -16.29 -6.09 39.27
CA THR A 171 -17.60 -6.61 39.70
C THR A 171 -18.17 -7.54 38.66
N ASP A 172 -17.35 -8.47 38.17
CA ASP A 172 -17.81 -9.61 37.37
C ASP A 172 -17.46 -10.91 38.12
N PRO A 173 -18.44 -11.72 38.56
CA PRO A 173 -18.21 -12.90 39.41
C PRO A 173 -17.38 -14.02 38.74
N LEU A 174 -17.18 -13.97 37.42
CA LEU A 174 -16.60 -15.09 36.67
C LEU A 174 -15.05 -15.13 36.65
N MET A 175 -14.35 -14.14 37.22
CA MET A 175 -12.87 -14.16 37.31
C MET A 175 -12.33 -14.66 38.67
N SER A 176 -13.18 -15.24 39.52
CA SER A 176 -12.78 -15.75 40.84
C SER A 176 -12.15 -17.16 40.84
N VAL A 177 -11.91 -17.75 39.67
CA VAL A 177 -11.50 -19.17 39.56
C VAL A 177 -10.02 -19.39 39.20
N MET A 178 -9.24 -18.36 38.84
CA MET A 178 -7.87 -18.58 38.34
C MET A 178 -6.70 -18.03 39.16
N LEU A 179 -6.89 -17.68 40.43
CA LEU A 179 -5.75 -17.37 41.31
C LEU A 179 -5.94 -18.01 42.70
N ARG A 180 -5.70 -19.32 42.78
CA ARG A 180 -5.18 -19.94 44.00
C ARG A 180 -4.01 -20.81 43.60
N HIS A 181 -2.80 -20.37 43.93
CA HIS A 181 -1.68 -21.19 44.39
C HIS A 181 -0.57 -20.19 44.78
N GLU A 182 -0.62 -19.71 46.02
CA GLU A 182 0.59 -19.23 46.69
C GLU A 182 1.25 -20.43 47.37
N PRO A 183 2.55 -20.69 47.19
CA PRO A 183 3.34 -21.41 48.16
C PRO A 183 3.81 -20.42 49.23
N SER A 184 3.18 -20.53 50.40
CA SER A 184 3.56 -19.88 51.64
C SER A 184 5.02 -20.19 52.01
N GLN A 185 5.77 -19.11 52.26
CA GLN A 185 7.00 -19.15 53.04
C GLN A 185 6.65 -19.59 54.47
N LEU A 186 7.29 -20.66 54.95
CA LEU A 186 7.33 -21.02 56.37
C LEU A 186 8.80 -21.16 56.77
N THR A 187 9.21 -20.30 57.71
CA THR A 187 10.25 -20.58 58.70
C THR A 187 9.89 -21.77 59.56
#